data_AF-A0A956RHU5-F1
#
_entry.id   AF-A0A956RHU5-F1
#
_cell.length_a   1.000
_cell.length_b   1.000
_cell.length_c   1.000
_cell.angle_alpha   90.00
_cell.angle_beta   90.00
_cell.angle_gamma   90.00
#
_symmetry.space_group_name_H-M   'P 1'
#
loop_
_entity.id
_entity.type
_entity.pdbx_description
1 polymer ?
#
loop_
_entity_poly.entity_id
_entity_poly.type
_entity_poly.pdbx_seq_one_letter_code
_entity_poly.pdbx_strand_id
1 'polypeptide(L)' 'MSAAHAHSLDVPRILLVDDEQDVEHLFRQRYRRELRKKQLEMYFAHNGAEALEFLERHPSVDLVVTDINMPVM' A
#
# COMPACT_ATOMS: atom_id res chain seq x y z
N MET A 1 13.32 23.01 -2.98
CA MET A 1 12.70 22.73 -4.28
C MET A 1 11.68 21.63 -4.06
N SER A 2 10.41 22.00 -3.90
CA SER A 2 9.29 21.07 -3.70
C SER A 2 9.01 20.44 -5.04
N ALA A 3 9.34 19.16 -5.19
CA ALA A 3 8.96 18.39 -6.36
C ALA A 3 7.45 18.18 -6.27
N ALA A 4 6.71 18.97 -7.05
CA ALA A 4 5.33 18.72 -7.34
C ALA A 4 5.21 17.28 -7.87
N HIS A 5 4.41 16.47 -7.19
CA HIS A 5 4.02 15.13 -7.64
C HIS A 5 3.23 15.31 -8.95
N ALA A 6 3.95 15.32 -10.06
CA ALA A 6 3.34 15.14 -11.37
C ALA A 6 2.79 13.70 -11.39
N HIS A 7 1.47 13.55 -11.31
CA HIS A 7 0.82 12.28 -11.61
C HIS A 7 1.02 11.99 -13.11
N SER A 8 2.13 11.35 -13.43
CA SER A 8 2.26 10.51 -14.62
C SER A 8 1.20 9.41 -14.56
N LEU A 9 0.83 8.86 -15.72
CA LEU A 9 -0.07 7.71 -15.88
C LEU A 9 0.58 6.41 -15.36
N ASP A 10 1.25 6.48 -14.21
CA ASP A 10 1.94 5.35 -13.61
C ASP A 10 0.94 4.45 -12.87
N VAL A 11 1.28 3.17 -12.82
CA VAL A 11 0.49 2.16 -12.12
C VAL A 11 0.45 2.53 -10.64
N PRO A 12 -0.74 2.78 -10.05
CA PRO A 12 -0.83 3.18 -8.65
C PRO A 12 -0.22 2.13 -7.73
N ARG A 13 0.58 2.58 -6.77
CA ARG A 13 1.24 1.76 -5.76
C ARG A 13 0.64 2.05 -4.39
N ILE A 14 -0.13 1.10 -3.88
CA ILE A 14 -0.88 1.26 -2.62
C ILE A 14 -0.26 0.37 -1.54
N LEU A 15 0.04 0.93 -0.38
CA LEU A 15 0.39 0.19 0.83
C LEU A 15 -0.84 0.13 1.74
N LEU A 16 -1.31 -1.08 2.05
CA LEU A 16 -2.31 -1.31 3.10
C LEU A 16 -1.62 -1.66 4.42
N VAL A 17 -2.05 -1.04 5.51
CA VAL A 17 -1.53 -1.29 6.86
C VAL A 17 -2.68 -1.74 7.75
N ASP A 18 -2.65 -3.01 8.13
CA ASP A 18 -3.73 -3.67 8.88
C ASP A 18 -3.18 -4.91 9.60
N ASP A 19 -3.48 -5.07 10.89
CA ASP A 19 -3.00 -6.20 11.70
C ASP A 19 -3.77 -7.50 11.42
N GLU A 20 -4.89 -7.44 10.69
CA GLU A 20 -5.68 -8.60 10.29
C GLU A 20 -5.16 -9.25 8.99
N GLN A 21 -4.64 -10.48 9.09
CA GLN A 21 -4.12 -11.23 7.93
C GLN A 21 -5.18 -11.51 6.85
N ASP A 22 -6.46 -11.56 7.22
CA ASP A 22 -7.57 -11.79 6.28
C ASP A 22 -7.79 -10.62 5.33
N VAL A 23 -7.38 -9.41 5.72
CA VAL A 23 -7.47 -8.20 4.88
C VAL A 23 -6.60 -8.34 3.64
N GLU A 24 -5.37 -8.84 3.78
CA GLU A 24 -4.51 -9.10 2.62
C GLU A 24 -5.18 -10.05 1.62
N HIS A 25 -5.73 -11.16 2.11
CA HIS A 25 -6.39 -12.14 1.26
C HIS A 25 -7.60 -11.53 0.53
N LEU A 26 -8.44 -10.80 1.26
CA LEU A 26 -9.64 -10.14 0.74
C LEU A 26 -9.29 -9.17 -0.39
N PHE A 27 -8.28 -8.31 -0.18
CA PHE A 27 -7.85 -7.34 -1.18
C PHE A 27 -7.25 -8.02 -2.41
N ARG A 28 -6.36 -9.01 -2.24
CA ARG A 28 -5.81 -9.78 -3.36
C ARG A 28 -6.89 -10.47 -4.18
N GLN A 29 -7.92 -11.02 -3.53
CA GLN A 29 -9.05 -11.63 -4.21
C GLN A 29 -9.90 -10.57 -4.95
N ARG A 30 -10.23 -9.47 -4.28
CA ARG A 30 -11.09 -8.41 -4.81
C ARG A 30 -10.49 -7.69 -6.03
N TYR A 31 -9.17 -7.52 -6.05
CA TYR A 31 -8.42 -6.80 -7.09
C TYR A 31 -7.56 -7.72 -7.97
N ARG A 32 -7.86 -9.04 -7.97
CA ARG A 32 -7.07 -10.05 -8.70
C ARG A 32 -6.88 -9.73 -10.18
N ARG A 33 -7.87 -9.11 -10.84
CA ARG A 33 -7.82 -8.81 -12.28
C ARG A 33 -6.86 -7.66 -12.56
N GLU A 34 -6.92 -6.62 -11.75
CA GLU A 34 -6.13 -5.39 -11.81
C GLU A 34 -4.66 -5.70 -11.53
N LEU A 35 -4.39 -6.48 -10.47
CA LEU A 35 -3.05 -6.96 -10.12
C LEU A 35 -2.44 -7.78 -11.28
N ARG A 36 -3.22 -8.69 -11.89
CA ARG A 36 -2.76 -9.49 -13.04
C ARG A 36 -2.49 -8.66 -14.30
N LYS A 37 -3.28 -7.61 -14.52
CA LYS A 37 -3.12 -6.68 -15.65
C LYS A 37 -2.07 -5.60 -15.40
N LYS A 38 -1.40 -5.61 -14.24
CA LYS A 38 -0.48 -4.54 -13.80
C LYS A 38 -1.11 -3.16 -13.90
N GLN A 39 -2.39 -3.06 -13.53
CA GLN A 39 -3.13 -1.80 -13.45
C GLN A 39 -3.14 -1.24 -12.03
N LEU A 40 -2.67 -2.03 -11.07
CA LEU A 40 -2.55 -1.70 -9.66
C LEU A 40 -1.39 -2.52 -9.08
N GLU A 41 -0.58 -1.90 -8.24
CA GLU A 41 0.39 -2.55 -7.37
C GLU A 41 -0.04 -2.37 -5.92
N MET A 42 0.06 -3.43 -5.13
CA MET A 42 -0.46 -3.46 -3.78
C MET A 42 0.51 -4.17 -2.85
N TYR A 43 0.85 -3.50 -1.76
CA TYR A 43 1.73 -3.95 -0.69
C TYR A 43 0.95 -3.97 0.62
N PHE A 44 1.45 -4.74 1.58
CA PHE A 44 0.80 -4.95 2.87
C PHE A 44 1.85 -4.84 3.98
N ALA A 45 1.45 -4.28 5.11
CA ALA A 45 2.18 -4.23 6.35
C ALA A 45 1.21 -4.51 7.51
N HIS A 46 1.68 -5.13 8.59
CA HIS A 46 0.83 -5.58 9.69
C HIS A 46 0.86 -4.68 10.93
N ASN A 47 1.57 -3.55 10.85
CA ASN A 47 1.64 -2.52 11.89
C ASN A 47 2.35 -1.26 11.34
N GLY A 48 2.36 -0.19 12.15
CA GLY A 48 2.99 1.09 11.79
C GLY A 48 4.50 0.99 11.57
N ALA A 49 5.23 0.27 12.42
CA ALA A 49 6.68 0.13 12.31
C ALA A 49 7.10 -0.57 10.99
N GLU A 50 6.40 -1.66 10.63
CA GLU A 50 6.62 -2.36 9.36
C GLU A 50 6.29 -1.45 8.17
N ALA A 51 5.20 -0.68 8.25
CA ALA A 51 4.83 0.27 7.20
C ALA A 51 5.89 1.35 7.01
N LEU A 52 6.46 1.90 8.09
CA LEU A 52 7.52 2.89 8.04
C LEU A 52 8.80 2.30 7.41
N GLU A 53 9.24 1.12 7.84
CA GLU A 53 10.39 0.42 7.26
C GLU A 53 10.17 0.14 5.76
N PHE A 54 8.94 -0.20 5.38
CA PHE A 54 8.57 -0.42 3.98
C PHE A 54 8.68 0.87 3.16
N LEU A 55 8.13 1.99 3.66
CA LEU A 55 8.13 3.28 2.96
C LEU A 55 9.53 3.85 2.79
N GLU A 56 10.44 3.65 3.75
CA GLU A 56 11.84 4.05 3.62
C GLU A 56 12.54 3.34 2.45
N ARG A 57 12.18 2.07 2.19
CA ARG A 57 12.72 1.26 1.10
C ARG A 57 12.00 1.49 -0.23
N HIS A 58 10.74 1.90 -0.19
CA HIS A 58 9.87 2.05 -1.35
C HIS A 58 9.28 3.47 -1.39
N PRO A 59 10.08 4.50 -1.69
CA PRO A 59 9.63 5.89 -1.73
C PRO A 59 8.63 6.19 -2.87
N SER A 60 8.34 5.18 -3.70
CA SER A 60 7.46 5.26 -4.85
C SER A 60 6.00 4.86 -4.54
N VAL A 61 5.66 4.59 -3.28
CA VAL A 61 4.27 4.36 -2.85
C VAL A 61 3.48 5.66 -3.00
N ASP A 62 2.34 5.58 -3.68
CA ASP A 62 1.49 6.75 -3.97
C ASP A 62 0.44 6.98 -2.88
N LEU A 63 -0.04 5.91 -2.25
CA LEU A 63 -1.10 5.95 -1.25
C LEU A 63 -0.85 4.93 -0.14
N VAL A 64 -1.06 5.38 1.11
CA VAL A 64 -1.12 4.50 2.28
C VAL A 64 -2.56 4.47 2.79
N VAL A 65 -3.10 3.26 2.97
CA VAL A 65 -4.41 3.01 3.60
C VAL A 65 -4.14 2.29 4.91
N THR A 66 -4.48 2.92 6.02
CA THR A 66 -4.25 2.39 7.37
C THR A 66 -5.57 2.20 8.09
N ASP A 67 -5.68 1.11 8.86
CA ASP A 67 -6.76 1.02 9.83
C ASP A 67 -6.55 2.01 10.99
N ILE A 68 -7.65 2.40 11.64
CA ILE A 68 -7.67 3.31 12.79
C ILE A 68 -7.33 2.56 14.08
N ASN A 69 -7.59 1.25 14.16
CA ASN A 69 -7.48 0.45 15.37
C ASN A 69 -6.27 -0.49 15.42
N MET A 70 -5.14 -0.10 14.83
CA MET A 70 -3.92 -0.91 14.91
C MET A 70 -3.27 -0.85 16.31
N PRO A 71 -2.96 -2.01 16.94
CA PRO A 71 -2.09 -2.04 18.11
C PRO A 71 -0.62 -1.82 17.71
N VAL A 72 0.08 -0.96 18.46
CA VAL A 72 1.47 -0.53 18.22
C VAL A 72 1.62 0.38 17.00
N MET A 73 2.06 1.62 17.27
CA MET A 73 2.44 2.64 16.28
C MET A 73 3.93 2.55 15.97
#